data_AF-A0A9X3PH12-F1
#
_entry.id   AF-A0A9X3PH12-F1
#
_cell.length_a   1.000
_cell.length_b   1.000
_cell.length_c   1.000
_cell.angle_alpha   90.00
_cell.angle_beta   90.00
_cell.angle_gamma   90.00
#
_symmetry.space_group_name_H-M   'P 1'
#
loop_
_entity.id
_entity.type
_entity.pdbx_description
1 polymer ?
#
loop_
_entity_poly.entity_id
_entity_poly.type
_entity_poly.pdbx_seq_one_letter_code
_entity_poly.pdbx_strand_id
1 'polypeptide(L)'
;MTTASSDPDRLRRLAATLHESIEVEYDDSAQAWTLAWADGPTVAQVRRDAEAAEPEAAPGLRYLRRYSEDAVALGAVRLAVAISADDARRRPEISPAAVETLWRDVPHPAPATERERSLVYAVVYEIHDAHHRNRASAHEICDMVARYGLAPLMRRISAALTPIETLTAHYASTHAHPAWHYRLAPMSATAAFEAVRHDPNASPELIEAALTLLPELPDMYEGAGAHLRARLLQPRDPQL
;
A
#
# COMPACT_ATOMS: atom_id res chain seq x y z
N MET A 1 -1.29 -43.64 -24.89
CA MET A 1 -2.38 -42.70 -24.55
C MET A 1 -1.75 -41.49 -23.91
N THR A 2 -1.41 -40.49 -24.73
CA THR A 2 -1.03 -39.15 -24.26
C THR A 2 -2.30 -38.54 -23.69
N THR A 3 -2.31 -38.18 -22.40
CA THR A 3 -3.45 -37.52 -21.78
C THR A 3 -3.70 -36.19 -22.51
N ALA A 4 -4.95 -35.74 -22.61
CA ALA A 4 -5.33 -34.52 -23.32
C ALA A 4 -4.56 -33.26 -22.85
N SER A 5 -3.95 -33.29 -21.66
CA SER A 5 -3.07 -32.24 -21.14
C SER A 5 -1.62 -32.30 -21.62
N SER A 6 -1.23 -33.24 -22.50
CA SER A 6 0.17 -33.44 -22.90
C SER A 6 0.55 -32.82 -24.25
N ASP A 7 -0.38 -32.20 -24.98
CA ASP A 7 -0.11 -31.54 -26.27
C ASP A 7 0.18 -30.04 -26.07
N PRO A 8 1.47 -29.60 -26.20
CA PRO A 8 1.85 -28.22 -25.96
C PRO A 8 1.18 -27.23 -26.92
N ASP A 9 0.91 -27.62 -28.17
CA ASP A 9 0.33 -26.74 -29.17
C ASP A 9 -1.17 -26.51 -28.93
N ARG A 10 -1.86 -27.53 -28.40
CA ARG A 10 -3.24 -27.37 -27.92
C ARG A 10 -3.30 -26.40 -26.73
N LEU A 11 -2.38 -26.53 -25.78
CA LEU A 11 -2.31 -25.65 -24.61
C LEU A 11 -1.98 -24.20 -24.99
N ARG A 12 -1.09 -23.98 -25.97
CA ARG A 12 -0.80 -22.63 -26.49
C ARG A 12 -2.02 -21.99 -27.16
N ARG A 13 -2.82 -22.75 -27.91
CA ARG A 13 -4.08 -22.25 -28.49
C ARG A 13 -5.10 -21.89 -27.40
N LEU A 14 -5.21 -22.73 -26.36
CA LEU A 14 -6.04 -22.42 -25.19
C LEU A 14 -5.59 -21.12 -24.52
N ALA A 15 -4.30 -21.00 -24.19
CA ALA A 15 -3.74 -19.79 -23.57
C ALA A 15 -4.06 -18.52 -24.39
N ALA A 16 -3.84 -18.56 -25.71
CA ALA A 16 -4.16 -17.44 -26.61
C ALA A 16 -5.66 -17.10 -26.67
N THR A 17 -6.55 -18.06 -26.40
CA THR A 17 -8.00 -17.84 -26.36
C THR A 17 -8.45 -17.22 -25.03
N LEU A 18 -7.75 -17.52 -23.94
CA LEU A 18 -8.10 -17.07 -22.59
C LEU A 18 -7.65 -15.63 -22.34
N HIS A 19 -6.37 -15.32 -22.61
CA HIS A 19 -5.81 -13.98 -22.42
C HIS A 19 -4.46 -13.86 -23.13
N GLU A 20 -4.17 -12.71 -23.76
CA GLU A 20 -2.95 -12.50 -24.56
C GLU A 20 -1.63 -12.66 -23.76
N SER A 21 -1.70 -12.55 -22.43
CA SER A 21 -0.55 -12.60 -21.53
C SER A 21 -0.40 -13.93 -20.78
N ILE A 22 -1.19 -14.96 -21.10
CA ILE A 22 -1.03 -16.29 -20.50
C ILE A 22 0.07 -17.06 -21.23
N GLU A 23 1.08 -17.45 -20.47
CA GLU A 23 2.17 -18.31 -20.89
C GLU A 23 1.91 -19.75 -20.45
N VAL A 24 2.40 -20.70 -21.26
CA VAL A 24 2.32 -22.13 -20.97
C VAL A 24 3.68 -22.62 -20.54
N GLU A 25 3.80 -23.03 -19.29
CA GLU A 25 5.05 -23.52 -18.69
C GLU A 25 4.90 -25.00 -18.32
N TYR A 26 5.94 -25.81 -18.55
CA TYR A 26 6.00 -27.18 -18.02
C TYR A 26 6.90 -27.22 -16.79
N ASP A 27 6.35 -27.72 -15.68
CA ASP A 27 7.12 -27.96 -14.46
C ASP A 27 7.59 -29.42 -14.45
N ASP A 28 8.87 -29.64 -14.74
CA ASP A 28 9.50 -30.98 -14.74
C ASP A 28 9.44 -31.66 -13.36
N SER A 29 9.43 -30.90 -12.27
CA SER A 29 9.38 -31.46 -10.92
C SER A 29 7.99 -31.96 -10.56
N ALA A 30 6.97 -31.24 -11.00
CA ALA A 30 5.58 -31.59 -10.79
C ALA A 30 4.97 -32.46 -11.90
N GLN A 31 5.71 -32.65 -13.00
CA GLN A 31 5.25 -33.31 -14.22
C GLN A 31 3.89 -32.76 -14.69
N ALA A 32 3.76 -31.43 -14.69
CA ALA A 32 2.49 -30.75 -14.91
C ALA A 32 2.65 -29.47 -15.74
N TRP A 33 1.67 -29.22 -16.61
CA TRP A 33 1.55 -27.97 -17.35
C TRP A 33 0.90 -26.90 -16.48
N THR A 34 1.42 -25.69 -16.56
CA THR A 34 0.97 -24.51 -15.82
C THR A 34 0.61 -23.41 -16.81
N LEU A 35 -0.58 -22.84 -16.67
CA LEU A 35 -0.93 -21.56 -17.27
C LEU A 35 -0.49 -20.45 -16.31
N ALA A 36 0.49 -19.63 -16.73
CA ALA A 36 1.07 -18.57 -15.93
C ALA A 36 0.78 -17.19 -16.54
N TRP A 37 0.41 -16.21 -15.74
CA TRP A 37 0.20 -14.82 -16.20
C TRP A 37 0.53 -13.81 -15.11
N ALA A 38 0.81 -12.56 -15.49
CA ALA A 38 1.00 -11.45 -14.56
C ALA A 38 -0.25 -10.57 -14.46
N ASP A 39 -0.52 -10.00 -13.29
CA ASP A 39 -1.49 -8.91 -13.03
C ASP A 39 -2.76 -8.95 -13.90
N GLY A 40 -3.54 -9.99 -13.73
CA GLY A 40 -4.65 -10.26 -14.64
C GLY A 40 -5.97 -10.60 -13.94
N PRO A 41 -6.84 -11.36 -14.63
CA PRO A 41 -7.93 -12.08 -14.00
C PRO A 41 -7.44 -12.95 -12.84
N THR A 42 -8.34 -13.27 -11.92
CA THR A 42 -8.06 -14.18 -10.81
C THR A 42 -7.87 -15.61 -11.31
N VAL A 43 -7.21 -16.45 -10.51
CA VAL A 43 -7.05 -17.88 -10.82
C VAL A 43 -8.41 -18.56 -11.03
N ALA A 44 -9.43 -18.17 -10.26
CA ALA A 44 -10.78 -18.70 -10.38
C ALA A 44 -11.47 -18.27 -11.69
N GLN A 45 -11.17 -17.08 -12.22
CA GLN A 45 -11.66 -16.65 -13.53
C GLN A 45 -11.01 -17.47 -14.64
N VAL A 46 -9.68 -17.50 -14.71
CA VAL A 46 -8.95 -18.24 -15.75
C VAL A 46 -9.27 -19.73 -15.73
N ARG A 47 -9.42 -20.33 -14.54
CA ARG A 47 -9.83 -21.74 -14.43
C ARG A 47 -11.21 -21.99 -15.03
N ARG A 48 -12.21 -21.16 -14.69
CA ARG A 48 -13.56 -21.31 -15.25
C ARG A 48 -13.57 -21.16 -16.77
N ASP A 49 -12.81 -20.19 -17.28
CA ASP A 49 -12.72 -19.94 -18.71
C ASP A 49 -11.99 -21.11 -19.43
N ALA A 50 -10.95 -21.66 -18.80
CA ALA A 50 -10.25 -22.85 -19.31
C ALA A 50 -11.13 -24.10 -19.30
N GLU A 51 -11.92 -24.31 -18.24
CA GLU A 51 -12.88 -25.42 -18.14
C GLU A 51 -13.99 -25.30 -19.19
N ALA A 52 -14.45 -24.08 -19.50
CA ALA A 52 -15.44 -23.83 -20.54
C ALA A 52 -14.90 -24.07 -21.96
N ALA A 53 -13.64 -23.71 -22.20
CA ALA A 53 -13.00 -23.86 -23.50
C ALA A 53 -12.49 -25.28 -23.77
N GLU A 54 -11.91 -25.94 -22.76
CA GLU A 54 -11.26 -27.24 -22.87
C GLU A 54 -11.56 -28.15 -21.65
N PRO A 55 -12.77 -28.71 -21.55
CA PRO A 55 -13.22 -29.46 -20.36
C PRO A 55 -12.37 -30.69 -20.02
N GLU A 56 -11.74 -31.32 -21.02
CA GLU A 56 -10.92 -32.53 -20.83
C GLU A 56 -9.48 -32.21 -20.38
N ALA A 57 -8.92 -31.08 -20.80
CA ALA A 57 -7.55 -30.71 -20.50
C ALA A 57 -7.43 -29.87 -19.22
N ALA A 58 -8.39 -28.97 -18.98
CA ALA A 58 -8.37 -27.99 -17.89
C ALA A 58 -8.19 -28.58 -16.47
N PRO A 59 -8.78 -29.75 -16.11
CA PRO A 59 -8.58 -30.34 -14.79
C PRO A 59 -7.14 -30.80 -14.51
N GLY A 60 -6.36 -31.08 -15.56
CA GLY A 60 -4.96 -31.47 -15.46
C GLY A 60 -3.98 -30.30 -15.44
N LEU A 61 -4.45 -29.06 -15.52
CA LEU A 61 -3.62 -27.86 -15.56
C LEU A 61 -3.44 -27.25 -14.18
N ARG A 62 -2.24 -26.72 -13.95
CA ARG A 62 -1.95 -25.77 -12.87
C ARG A 62 -2.19 -24.34 -13.38
N TYR A 63 -2.49 -23.45 -12.44
CA TYR A 63 -2.78 -22.05 -12.71
C TYR A 63 -1.97 -21.19 -11.77
N LEU A 64 -1.11 -20.32 -12.32
CA LEU A 64 -0.21 -19.48 -11.56
C LEU A 64 -0.39 -18.02 -11.95
N ARG A 65 -0.91 -17.22 -11.03
CA ARG A 65 -0.94 -15.77 -11.17
C ARG A 65 0.28 -15.17 -10.48
N ARG A 66 1.18 -14.57 -11.26
CA ARG A 66 2.31 -13.77 -10.79
C ARG A 66 1.84 -12.32 -10.60
N TYR A 67 2.51 -11.59 -9.71
CA TYR A 67 2.25 -10.18 -9.45
C TYR A 67 3.46 -9.35 -9.83
N SER A 68 3.27 -8.23 -10.54
CA SER A 68 4.35 -7.27 -10.77
C SER A 68 4.82 -6.61 -9.48
N GLU A 69 5.95 -5.91 -9.59
CA GLU A 69 6.47 -5.06 -8.51
C GLU A 69 5.43 -4.04 -8.03
N ASP A 70 4.70 -3.41 -8.96
CA ASP A 70 3.65 -2.44 -8.64
C ASP A 70 2.48 -3.08 -7.89
N ALA A 71 2.02 -4.26 -8.32
CA ALA A 71 0.95 -4.99 -7.64
C ALA A 71 1.37 -5.45 -6.25
N VAL A 72 2.63 -5.89 -6.09
CA VAL A 72 3.17 -6.26 -4.77
C VAL A 72 3.33 -5.06 -3.87
N ALA A 73 3.89 -3.96 -4.37
CA ALA A 73 4.07 -2.72 -3.62
C ALA A 73 2.73 -2.13 -3.19
N LEU A 74 1.72 -2.13 -4.08
CA LEU A 74 0.36 -1.73 -3.72
C LEU A 74 -0.22 -2.61 -2.61
N GLY A 75 0.00 -3.92 -2.69
CA GLY A 75 -0.47 -4.86 -1.66
C GLY A 75 0.19 -4.59 -0.32
N ALA A 76 1.51 -4.39 -0.31
CA ALA A 76 2.26 -4.05 0.88
C ALA A 76 1.80 -2.72 1.50
N VAL A 77 1.56 -1.68 0.68
CA VAL A 77 1.02 -0.40 1.13
C VAL A 77 -0.37 -0.58 1.74
N ARG A 78 -1.28 -1.30 1.08
CA ARG A 78 -2.65 -1.54 1.60
C ARG A 78 -2.66 -2.36 2.89
N LEU A 79 -1.81 -3.38 3.00
CA LEU A 79 -1.64 -4.15 4.23
C LEU A 79 -1.06 -3.30 5.37
N ALA A 80 -0.15 -2.38 5.06
CA ALA A 80 0.42 -1.47 6.06
C ALA A 80 -0.62 -0.49 6.62
N VAL A 81 -1.47 0.09 5.76
CA VAL A 81 -2.50 1.07 6.17
C VAL A 81 -3.78 0.42 6.68
N ALA A 82 -4.00 -0.88 6.44
CA ALA A 82 -5.16 -1.60 6.94
C ALA A 82 -5.16 -1.58 8.48
N ILE A 83 -6.09 -0.81 9.05
CA ILE A 83 -6.24 -0.69 10.49
C ILE A 83 -7.00 -1.93 10.98
N SER A 84 -6.34 -2.81 11.74
CA SER A 84 -7.07 -3.68 12.66
C SER A 84 -7.38 -2.89 13.92
N ALA A 85 -8.67 -2.70 14.21
CA ALA A 85 -9.16 -1.94 15.37
C ALA A 85 -8.60 -2.48 16.70
N ASP A 86 -8.24 -3.76 16.76
CA ASP A 86 -7.75 -4.42 17.96
C ASP A 86 -6.24 -4.34 18.17
N ASP A 87 -5.45 -3.87 17.19
CA ASP A 87 -4.00 -4.10 17.22
C ASP A 87 -3.15 -2.92 16.71
N ALA A 88 -3.47 -1.71 17.18
CA ALA A 88 -2.69 -0.49 16.91
C ALA A 88 -1.22 -0.59 17.36
N ARG A 89 -0.87 -1.57 18.23
CA ARG A 89 0.48 -1.77 18.76
C ARG A 89 1.30 -2.84 18.02
N ARG A 90 0.66 -3.79 17.33
CA ARG A 90 1.37 -4.81 16.57
C ARG A 90 1.81 -4.25 15.22
N ARG A 91 2.97 -4.66 14.73
CA ARG A 91 3.39 -4.30 13.37
C ARG A 91 2.45 -4.96 12.35
N PRO A 92 2.12 -4.29 11.22
CA PRO A 92 1.36 -4.94 10.17
C PRO A 92 2.10 -6.18 9.66
N GLU A 93 1.36 -7.26 9.42
CA GLU A 93 1.92 -8.47 8.83
C GLU A 93 1.98 -8.30 7.32
N ILE A 94 3.16 -7.89 6.84
CA ILE A 94 3.43 -7.63 5.43
C ILE A 94 4.36 -8.73 4.94
N SER A 95 3.85 -9.58 4.06
CA SER A 95 4.60 -10.67 3.44
C SER A 95 4.08 -10.94 2.03
N PRO A 96 4.87 -11.59 1.15
CA PRO A 96 4.38 -11.99 -0.16
C PRO A 96 3.11 -12.84 -0.08
N ALA A 97 3.02 -13.77 0.88
CA ALA A 97 1.84 -14.61 1.08
C ALA A 97 0.59 -13.80 1.51
N ALA A 98 0.78 -12.76 2.32
CA ALA A 98 -0.31 -11.85 2.70
C ALA A 98 -0.78 -11.02 1.50
N VAL A 99 0.14 -10.56 0.65
CA VAL A 99 -0.18 -9.86 -0.61
C VAL A 99 -0.93 -10.76 -1.58
N GLU A 100 -0.48 -12.00 -1.76
CA GLU A 100 -1.18 -12.99 -2.58
C GLU A 100 -2.60 -13.27 -2.07
N THR A 101 -2.77 -13.32 -0.75
CA THR A 101 -4.08 -13.49 -0.11
C THR A 101 -4.97 -12.27 -0.36
N LEU A 102 -4.43 -11.05 -0.22
CA LEU A 102 -5.16 -9.81 -0.47
C LEU A 102 -5.69 -9.75 -1.92
N TRP A 103 -4.88 -10.22 -2.88
CA TRP A 103 -5.20 -10.15 -4.31
C TRP A 103 -5.93 -11.37 -4.88
N ARG A 104 -6.16 -12.41 -4.06
CA ARG A 104 -6.77 -13.67 -4.49
C ARG A 104 -8.04 -13.47 -5.31
N ASP A 105 -8.92 -12.60 -4.80
CA ASP A 105 -10.26 -12.36 -5.37
C ASP A 105 -10.36 -11.00 -6.08
N VAL A 106 -9.23 -10.27 -6.21
CA VAL A 106 -9.18 -8.97 -6.86
C VAL A 106 -8.61 -9.11 -8.27
N PRO A 107 -9.42 -8.95 -9.33
CA PRO A 107 -8.91 -8.87 -10.69
C PRO A 107 -8.17 -7.54 -10.87
N HIS A 108 -7.07 -7.55 -11.63
CA HIS A 108 -6.29 -6.35 -12.01
C HIS A 108 -6.03 -5.35 -10.84
N PRO A 109 -5.19 -5.71 -9.85
CA PRO A 109 -4.86 -4.81 -8.76
C PRO A 109 -4.23 -3.52 -9.29
N ALA A 110 -4.80 -2.38 -8.92
CA ALA A 110 -4.32 -1.05 -9.34
C ALA A 110 -4.52 0.00 -8.22
N PRO A 111 -3.66 1.03 -8.16
CA PRO A 111 -3.86 2.16 -7.27
C PRO A 111 -5.20 2.87 -7.54
N ALA A 112 -5.97 3.11 -6.50
CA ALA A 112 -7.27 3.79 -6.57
C ALA A 112 -7.15 5.32 -6.50
N THR A 113 -6.02 5.83 -5.99
CA THR A 113 -5.77 7.26 -5.81
C THR A 113 -4.37 7.64 -6.27
N GLU A 114 -4.15 8.93 -6.56
CA GLU A 114 -2.81 9.45 -6.87
C GLU A 114 -1.86 9.28 -5.68
N ARG A 115 -2.37 9.38 -4.44
CA ARG A 115 -1.58 9.13 -3.23
C ARG A 115 -1.07 7.69 -3.16
N GLU A 116 -1.93 6.71 -3.45
CA GLU A 116 -1.52 5.30 -3.54
C GLU A 116 -0.50 5.11 -4.67
N ARG A 117 -0.74 5.72 -5.83
CA ARG A 117 0.18 5.63 -6.98
C ARG A 117 1.58 6.17 -6.64
N SER A 118 1.65 7.35 -6.03
CA SER A 118 2.92 7.97 -5.62
C SER A 118 3.64 7.15 -4.54
N LEU A 119 2.90 6.56 -3.59
CA LEU A 119 3.49 5.66 -2.61
C LEU A 119 4.07 4.40 -3.24
N VAL A 120 3.32 3.75 -4.14
CA VAL A 120 3.78 2.57 -4.88
C VAL A 120 5.06 2.90 -5.65
N TYR A 121 5.05 4.01 -6.38
CA TYR A 121 6.22 4.49 -7.10
C TYR A 121 7.43 4.68 -6.17
N ALA A 122 7.26 5.34 -5.02
CA ALA A 122 8.35 5.54 -4.08
C ALA A 122 8.90 4.25 -3.45
N VAL A 123 8.03 3.27 -3.18
CA VAL A 123 8.46 1.96 -2.67
C VAL A 123 9.36 1.27 -3.68
N VAL A 124 8.92 1.18 -4.94
CA VAL A 124 9.67 0.50 -6.01
C VAL A 124 10.96 1.27 -6.31
N TYR A 125 10.86 2.59 -6.45
CA TYR A 125 12.00 3.46 -6.71
C TYR A 125 13.08 3.33 -5.63
N GLU A 126 12.71 3.33 -4.34
CA GLU A 126 13.68 3.25 -3.25
C GLU A 126 14.50 1.96 -3.30
N ILE A 127 13.86 0.85 -3.65
CA ILE A 127 14.53 -0.45 -3.76
C ILE A 127 15.44 -0.46 -4.99
N HIS A 128 14.98 0.09 -6.11
CA HIS A 128 15.79 0.18 -7.32
C HIS A 128 17.04 1.04 -7.08
N ASP A 129 16.88 2.17 -6.40
CA ASP A 129 17.97 3.09 -6.04
C ASP A 129 18.96 2.44 -5.06
N ALA A 130 18.47 1.84 -3.97
CA ALA A 130 19.30 1.19 -2.94
C ALA A 130 20.12 0.01 -3.46
N HIS A 131 19.63 -0.71 -4.48
CA HIS A 131 20.29 -1.88 -5.06
C HIS A 131 20.93 -1.61 -6.43
N HIS A 132 20.84 -0.37 -6.94
CA HIS A 132 21.31 0.03 -8.27
C HIS A 132 20.86 -0.93 -9.39
N ARG A 133 19.60 -1.37 -9.35
CA ARG A 133 19.03 -2.30 -10.34
C ARG A 133 17.54 -2.04 -10.56
N ASN A 134 17.07 -2.27 -11.78
CA ASN A 134 15.68 -1.99 -12.16
C ASN A 134 14.73 -3.17 -11.87
N ARG A 135 15.00 -3.91 -10.78
CA ARG A 135 14.18 -5.06 -10.36
C ARG A 135 14.15 -5.21 -8.84
N ALA A 136 12.98 -5.56 -8.31
CA ALA A 136 12.71 -5.81 -6.91
C ALA A 136 11.92 -7.11 -6.76
N SER A 137 12.37 -8.01 -5.88
CA SER A 137 11.59 -9.19 -5.53
C SER A 137 10.44 -8.83 -4.58
N ALA A 138 9.40 -9.67 -4.56
CA ALA A 138 8.28 -9.48 -3.64
C ALA A 138 8.71 -9.42 -2.17
N HIS A 139 9.73 -10.21 -1.79
CA HIS A 139 10.29 -10.18 -0.44
C HIS A 139 10.96 -8.86 -0.11
N GLU A 140 11.79 -8.31 -1.01
CA GLU A 140 12.44 -7.01 -0.78
C GLU A 140 11.43 -5.88 -0.66
N ILE A 141 10.36 -5.90 -1.48
CA ILE A 141 9.27 -4.94 -1.39
C ILE A 141 8.58 -5.02 -0.03
N CYS A 142 8.16 -6.22 0.38
CA CYS A 142 7.48 -6.42 1.66
C CYS A 142 8.38 -6.04 2.84
N ASP A 143 9.64 -6.48 2.83
CA ASP A 143 10.61 -6.20 3.89
C ASP A 143 10.92 -4.71 4.01
N MET A 144 11.03 -4.00 2.88
CA MET A 144 11.25 -2.56 2.89
C MET A 144 10.10 -1.87 3.63
N VAL A 145 8.84 -2.11 3.22
CA VAL A 145 7.67 -1.49 3.84
C VAL A 145 7.56 -1.86 5.32
N ALA A 146 7.78 -3.14 5.67
CA ALA A 146 7.68 -3.63 7.04
C ALA A 146 8.76 -3.06 7.98
N ARG A 147 9.98 -2.83 7.48
CA ARG A 147 11.12 -2.38 8.29
C ARG A 147 11.25 -0.86 8.36
N TYR A 148 11.12 -0.18 7.23
CA TYR A 148 11.32 1.27 7.12
C TYR A 148 10.05 2.09 7.31
N GLY A 149 8.87 1.47 7.15
CA GLY A 149 7.59 2.15 7.27
C GLY A 149 7.28 3.07 6.09
N LEU A 150 6.04 3.57 6.07
CA LEU A 150 5.52 4.39 4.97
C LEU A 150 5.76 5.89 5.17
N ALA A 151 5.88 6.38 6.41
CA ALA A 151 6.03 7.83 6.66
C ALA A 151 7.28 8.45 6.03
N PRO A 152 8.47 7.80 6.04
CA PRO A 152 9.64 8.36 5.36
C PRO A 152 9.42 8.52 3.85
N LEU A 153 8.75 7.55 3.22
CA LEU A 153 8.41 7.60 1.80
C LEU A 153 7.40 8.70 1.51
N MET A 154 6.36 8.82 2.35
CA MET A 154 5.33 9.85 2.23
C MET A 154 5.93 11.26 2.24
N ARG A 155 6.93 11.52 3.09
CA ARG A 155 7.61 12.82 3.14
C ARG A 155 8.40 13.15 1.86
N ARG A 156 8.85 12.14 1.10
CA ARG A 156 9.66 12.32 -0.11
C ARG A 156 8.81 12.56 -1.36
N ILE A 157 7.62 11.98 -1.43
CA ILE A 157 6.78 12.03 -2.63
C ILE A 157 6.06 13.36 -2.85
N SER A 158 6.32 14.39 -2.04
CA SER A 158 5.67 15.70 -2.11
C SER A 158 4.14 15.65 -2.16
N ALA A 159 3.54 14.53 -1.72
CA ALA A 159 2.10 14.39 -1.65
C ALA A 159 1.58 15.34 -0.57
N ALA A 160 0.52 16.09 -0.89
CA ALA A 160 -0.09 16.99 0.07
C ALA A 160 -0.55 16.19 1.30
N LEU A 161 0.01 16.52 2.46
CA LEU A 161 -0.48 16.01 3.73
C LEU A 161 -1.75 16.78 4.09
N THR A 162 -2.75 16.06 4.61
CA THR A 162 -3.90 16.72 5.24
C THR A 162 -3.44 17.48 6.49
N PRO A 163 -4.24 18.40 7.03
CA PRO A 163 -3.87 19.11 8.26
C PRO A 163 -3.53 18.17 9.42
N ILE A 164 -4.34 17.14 9.65
CA ILE A 164 -4.08 16.16 10.73
C ILE A 164 -2.81 15.33 10.48
N GLU A 165 -2.51 15.00 9.23
CA GLU A 165 -1.26 14.33 8.85
C GLU A 165 -0.04 15.23 8.98
N THR A 166 -0.18 16.53 8.72
CA THR A 166 0.89 17.52 8.92
C THR A 166 1.25 17.61 10.39
N LEU A 167 0.24 17.75 11.26
CA LEU A 167 0.44 17.75 12.71
C LEU A 167 1.00 16.42 13.21
N THR A 168 0.47 15.31 12.72
CA THR A 168 0.98 13.98 13.06
C THR A 168 2.42 13.83 12.61
N ALA A 169 2.78 14.23 11.39
CA ALA A 169 4.15 14.13 10.90
C ALA A 169 5.15 14.91 11.76
N HIS A 170 4.71 16.01 12.37
CA HIS A 170 5.52 16.83 13.27
C HIS A 170 5.59 16.25 14.69
N TYR A 171 4.43 16.11 15.35
CA TYR A 171 4.34 15.73 16.77
C TYR A 171 4.40 14.23 17.02
N ALA A 172 4.16 13.40 16.00
CA ALA A 172 4.25 11.96 16.19
C ALA A 172 5.69 11.47 16.40
N SER A 173 6.67 12.32 16.07
CA SER A 173 8.09 12.04 16.37
C SER A 173 8.34 11.80 17.86
N THR A 174 7.58 12.46 18.73
CA THR A 174 7.65 12.32 20.18
C THR A 174 6.55 11.44 20.77
N HIS A 175 5.36 11.33 20.14
CA HIS A 175 4.19 10.60 20.67
C HIS A 175 3.54 9.72 19.57
N ALA A 176 3.07 8.49 19.83
CA ALA A 176 2.42 7.63 18.81
C ALA A 176 3.25 7.31 17.53
N HIS A 177 4.59 7.45 17.59
CA HIS A 177 5.53 7.25 16.49
C HIS A 177 5.29 6.00 15.62
N PRO A 178 5.06 4.79 16.18
CA PRO A 178 4.96 3.59 15.35
C PRO A 178 3.73 3.57 14.43
N ALA A 179 2.59 4.10 14.89
CA ALA A 179 1.34 4.07 14.13
C ALA A 179 1.43 4.98 12.89
N TRP A 180 1.95 6.19 13.06
CA TRP A 180 2.24 7.07 11.92
C TRP A 180 3.35 6.51 11.03
N HIS A 181 4.48 6.12 11.64
CA HIS A 181 5.68 5.73 10.90
C HIS A 181 5.42 4.53 9.97
N TYR A 182 4.78 3.48 10.48
CA TYR A 182 4.56 2.25 9.71
C TYR A 182 3.26 2.25 8.92
N ARG A 183 2.21 2.90 9.42
CA ARG A 183 0.84 2.75 8.87
C ARG A 183 0.23 4.03 8.31
N LEU A 184 0.93 5.16 8.44
CA LEU A 184 0.36 6.49 8.17
C LEU A 184 -0.93 6.76 8.96
N ALA A 185 -1.11 6.10 10.11
CA ALA A 185 -2.26 6.32 10.95
C ALA A 185 -2.07 7.67 11.69
N PRO A 186 -2.92 8.68 11.43
CA PRO A 186 -2.81 9.97 12.08
C PRO A 186 -3.12 9.86 13.58
N MET A 187 -2.63 10.81 14.36
CA MET A 187 -3.11 11.03 15.73
C MET A 187 -4.61 11.39 15.70
N SER A 188 -5.31 11.24 16.83
CA SER A 188 -6.67 11.79 16.92
C SER A 188 -6.64 13.32 16.83
N ALA A 189 -7.72 13.93 16.32
CA ALA A 189 -7.82 15.38 16.19
C ALA A 189 -7.57 16.08 17.54
N THR A 190 -8.13 15.53 18.62
CA THR A 190 -7.91 16.03 19.99
C THR A 190 -6.44 15.99 20.39
N ALA A 191 -5.75 14.86 20.17
CA ALA A 191 -4.35 14.73 20.54
C ALA A 191 -3.43 15.64 19.71
N ALA A 192 -3.72 15.78 18.41
CA ALA A 192 -2.98 16.66 17.51
C ALA A 192 -3.16 18.15 17.88
N PHE A 193 -4.40 18.56 18.16
CA PHE A 193 -4.70 19.92 18.60
C PHE A 193 -4.03 20.26 19.95
N GLU A 194 -4.12 19.33 20.90
CA GLU A 194 -3.48 19.47 22.21
C GLU A 194 -1.96 19.59 22.10
N ALA A 195 -1.32 18.83 21.20
CA ALA A 195 0.12 18.94 20.97
C ALA A 195 0.52 20.37 20.53
N VAL A 196 -0.22 20.98 19.59
CA VAL A 196 0.01 22.36 19.15
C VAL A 196 -0.24 23.37 20.27
N ARG A 197 -1.27 23.14 21.08
CA ARG A 197 -1.60 24.02 22.21
C ARG A 197 -0.47 24.09 23.23
N HIS A 198 0.15 22.96 23.55
CA HIS A 198 1.23 22.88 24.54
C HIS A 198 2.61 23.24 23.97
N ASP A 199 2.73 23.38 22.65
CA ASP A 199 3.98 23.78 22.00
C ASP A 199 4.05 25.32 21.85
N PRO A 200 4.86 26.01 22.69
CA PRO A 200 5.02 27.47 22.59
C PRO A 200 5.68 27.90 21.27
N ASN A 201 6.43 27.00 20.62
CA ASN A 201 7.21 27.29 19.41
C ASN A 201 6.53 26.83 18.11
N ALA A 202 5.28 26.36 18.18
CA ALA A 202 4.51 25.94 17.02
C ALA A 202 4.55 27.01 15.91
N SER A 203 4.88 26.58 14.69
CA SER A 203 4.92 27.47 13.53
C SER A 203 3.51 27.90 13.09
N PRO A 204 3.36 28.98 12.30
CA PRO A 204 2.06 29.43 11.85
C PRO A 204 1.33 28.34 11.06
N GLU A 205 2.06 27.56 10.26
CA GLU A 205 1.51 26.46 9.47
C GLU A 205 0.94 25.35 10.38
N LEU A 206 1.60 25.04 11.50
CA LEU A 206 1.10 24.08 12.48
C LEU A 206 -0.12 24.62 13.24
N ILE A 207 -0.12 25.92 13.58
CA ILE A 207 -1.26 26.56 14.23
C ILE A 207 -2.47 26.59 13.29
N GLU A 208 -2.29 26.97 12.02
CA GLU A 208 -3.33 26.94 11.00
C GLU A 208 -3.88 25.54 10.81
N ALA A 209 -3.02 24.53 10.66
CA ALA A 209 -3.44 23.14 10.56
C ALA A 209 -4.29 22.71 11.77
N ALA A 210 -3.91 23.08 13.00
CA ALA A 210 -4.72 22.79 14.19
C ALA A 210 -6.08 23.50 14.18
N LEU A 211 -6.14 24.75 13.73
CA LEU A 211 -7.38 25.50 13.64
C LEU A 211 -8.36 24.88 12.63
N THR A 212 -7.88 24.21 11.56
CA THR A 212 -8.76 23.48 10.63
C THR A 212 -9.46 22.28 11.27
N LEU A 213 -8.93 21.74 12.37
CA LEU A 213 -9.52 20.61 13.08
C LEU A 213 -10.64 21.02 14.06
N LEU A 214 -10.77 22.32 14.38
CA LEU A 214 -11.77 22.81 15.36
C LEU A 214 -13.20 22.31 15.13
N PRO A 215 -13.74 22.26 13.89
CA PRO A 215 -15.11 21.78 13.66
C PRO A 215 -15.33 20.31 14.05
N GLU A 216 -14.25 19.52 14.16
CA GLU A 216 -14.30 18.11 14.56
C GLU A 216 -14.08 17.91 16.07
N LEU A 217 -13.78 18.98 16.81
CA LEU A 217 -13.49 18.95 18.24
C LEU A 217 -14.73 19.31 19.07
N PRO A 218 -14.83 18.82 20.33
CA PRO A 218 -15.88 19.24 21.23
C PRO A 218 -15.85 20.76 21.52
N ASP A 219 -17.00 21.39 21.72
CA ASP A 219 -17.17 22.85 21.92
C ASP A 219 -16.26 23.46 23.01
N MET A 220 -15.84 22.66 23.99
CA MET A 220 -14.89 23.09 25.03
C MET A 220 -13.54 23.57 24.47
N TYR A 221 -13.22 23.23 23.22
CA TYR A 221 -11.99 23.64 22.53
C TYR A 221 -12.09 25.02 21.87
N GLU A 222 -13.25 25.66 21.80
CA GLU A 222 -13.43 26.98 21.16
C GLU A 222 -12.56 28.08 21.80
N GLY A 223 -12.51 28.11 23.14
CA GLY A 223 -11.66 29.06 23.87
C GLY A 223 -10.16 28.85 23.60
N ALA A 224 -9.74 27.58 23.45
CA ALA A 224 -8.37 27.25 23.07
C ALA A 224 -8.07 27.62 21.61
N GLY A 225 -9.05 27.49 20.72
CA GLY A 225 -8.97 27.96 19.33
C GLY A 225 -8.76 29.47 19.24
N ALA A 226 -9.47 30.27 20.06
CA ALA A 226 -9.28 31.72 20.13
C ALA A 226 -7.85 32.09 20.56
N HIS A 227 -7.27 31.37 21.53
CA HIS A 227 -5.89 31.57 21.96
C HIS A 227 -4.88 31.29 20.84
N LEU A 228 -5.06 30.19 20.09
CA LEU A 228 -4.22 29.87 18.93
C LEU A 228 -4.32 30.93 17.82
N ARG A 229 -5.53 31.45 17.52
CA ARG A 229 -5.72 32.56 16.57
C ARG A 229 -4.99 33.82 17.02
N ALA A 230 -4.99 34.13 18.32
CA ALA A 230 -4.26 35.29 18.85
C ALA A 230 -2.75 35.15 18.64
N ARG A 231 -2.18 33.94 18.75
CA ARG A 231 -0.75 33.68 18.48
C ARG A 231 -0.37 33.94 17.03
N LEU A 232 -1.25 33.65 16.06
CA LEU A 232 -1.00 33.95 14.63
C LEU A 232 -0.93 35.46 14.36
N LEU A 233 -1.65 36.26 15.13
CA LEU A 233 -1.72 37.71 14.97
C LEU A 233 -0.56 38.45 15.68
N GLN A 234 0.23 37.75 16.49
CA GLN A 234 1.40 38.35 17.13
C GLN A 234 2.55 38.50 16.12
N PRO A 235 3.12 39.69 15.95
CA PRO A 235 4.31 39.86 15.13
C PRO A 235 5.45 39.03 15.71
N ARG A 236 6.03 38.13 14.89
CA ARG A 236 7.27 37.44 15.26
C ARG A 236 8.38 38.49 15.32
N ASP A 237 8.89 38.79 16.50
CA ASP A 237 10.11 39.58 16.63
C ASP A 237 11.23 38.88 15.84
N PRO A 238 11.78 39.51 14.79
CA PRO A 238 12.86 38.92 14.01
C PRO A 238 14.18 39.20 14.73
N GLN A 239 14.41 38.59 15.89
CA GLN A 239 15.72 38.58 16.54
C GLN A 239 15.78 37.65 17.74
N LEU A 240 16.48 36.52 17.59
CA LEU A 240 17.58 36.06 18.47
C LEU A 240 18.34 34.92 17.79
#